data_AF-A0A2W4MU08-F1
#
_entry.id   AF-A0A2W4MU08-F1
#
_cell.length_a   1.000
_cell.length_b   1.000
_cell.length_c   1.000
_cell.angle_alpha   90.00
_cell.angle_beta   90.00
_cell.angle_gamma   90.00
#
_symmetry.space_group_name_H-M   'P 1'
#
loop_
_entity.id
_entity.type
_entity.pdbx_description
1 polymer ?
#
loop_
_entity_poly.entity_id
_entity_poly.type
_entity_poly.pdbx_seq_one_letter_code
_entity_poly.pdbx_strand_id
1 'polypeptide(L)' 'MVLYLTEQDVDSLLTLDDAIAAVESALREHGEGKAMNRPRQRVLAGNTMLHVLPAAVLSAGRLGLKAYTTGPGGARFW' A
#
# COMPACT_ATOMS: atom_id res chain seq x y z
N MET A 1 -14.82 12.27 7.45
CA MET A 1 -13.79 13.28 7.15
C MET A 1 -12.54 12.55 6.70
N VAL A 2 -11.85 13.03 5.66
CA VAL A 2 -10.63 12.40 5.13
C VAL A 2 -9.42 13.11 5.71
N LEU A 3 -8.44 12.35 6.21
CA LEU A 3 -7.13 12.87 6.64
C LEU A 3 -6.15 12.74 5.48
N TYR A 4 -5.47 13.84 5.15
CA TYR A 4 -4.38 13.85 4.17
C TYR A 4 -3.06 13.92 4.93
N LEU A 5 -2.16 12.96 4.69
CA LEU A 5 -0.83 12.90 5.27
C LEU A 5 0.20 13.05 4.15
N THR A 6 1.15 13.96 4.33
CA THR A 6 2.31 14.12 3.46
C THR A 6 3.41 13.13 3.82
N GLU A 7 4.39 12.97 2.95
CA GLU A 7 5.62 12.20 3.25
C GLU A 7 6.31 12.70 4.52
N GLN A 8 6.33 14.01 4.75
CA GLN A 8 6.92 14.60 5.95
C GLN A 8 6.11 14.24 7.22
N ASP A 9 4.77 14.19 7.12
CA ASP A 9 3.94 13.77 8.24
C ASP A 9 4.24 12.29 8.58
N VAL A 10 4.33 11.43 7.57
CA VAL A 10 4.65 10.00 7.76
C VAL A 10 6.05 9.83 8.38
N ASP A 11 7.06 10.53 7.87
CA ASP A 11 8.44 10.49 8.39
C ASP A 11 8.50 10.92 9.88
N SER A 12 7.66 11.86 10.28
CA SER A 12 7.58 12.32 11.68
C SER A 12 6.81 11.38 12.62
N LEU A 13 6.02 10.44 12.09
CA LEU A 13 5.08 9.62 12.87
C LEU A 13 5.43 8.13 12.91
N LEU A 14 6.08 7.60 11.86
CA LEU A 14 6.30 6.18 11.68
C LEU A 14 7.79 5.83 11.79
N THR A 15 8.15 5.05 12.80
CA THR A 15 9.52 4.51 12.90
C THR A 15 9.70 3.25 12.05
N LEU A 16 10.95 2.89 11.76
CA LEU A 16 11.25 1.65 11.03
C LEU A 16 10.80 0.40 11.81
N ASP A 17 10.96 0.39 13.13
CA ASP A 17 10.56 -0.74 13.97
C ASP A 17 9.05 -0.94 13.95
N ASP A 18 8.28 0.16 14.01
CA ASP A 18 6.82 0.10 13.87
C ASP A 18 6.40 -0.45 12.50
N ALA A 19 7.09 -0.02 11.43
CA ALA A 19 6.82 -0.48 10.08
C ALA A 19 7.10 -1.98 9.92
N ILE A 20 8.22 -2.48 10.46
CA ILE A 20 8.58 -3.91 10.42
C ILE A 20 7.53 -4.73 11.18
N ALA A 21 7.19 -4.34 12.40
CA ALA A 21 6.20 -5.04 13.22
C ALA A 21 4.82 -5.12 12.53
N ALA A 22 4.36 -4.01 11.94
CA ALA A 22 3.10 -3.97 11.20
C ALA A 22 3.10 -4.89 9.97
N VAL A 23 4.19 -4.88 9.19
CA VAL A 23 4.33 -5.73 8.00
C VAL A 23 4.39 -7.21 8.37
N GLU A 24 5.15 -7.58 9.41
CA GLU A 24 5.21 -8.96 9.90
C GLU A 24 3.85 -9.48 10.33
N SER A 25 3.09 -8.69 11.10
CA SER A 25 1.74 -9.06 11.52
C SER A 25 0.81 -9.27 10.32
N ALA A 26 0.82 -8.34 9.36
CA ALA A 26 -0.02 -8.43 8.17
C ALA A 26 0.33 -9.65 7.30
N LEU A 27 1.62 -9.95 7.13
CA LEU A 27 2.07 -11.13 6.37
C LEU A 27 1.72 -12.44 7.08
N ARG A 28 1.84 -12.50 8.41
CA ARG A 28 1.41 -13.66 9.20
C ARG A 28 -0.09 -13.91 9.01
N GLU A 29 -0.91 -12.88 9.17
CA GLU A 29 -2.36 -12.98 8.95
C GLU A 29 -2.72 -13.39 7.53
N HIS A 30 -1.97 -12.91 6.55
CA HIS A 30 -2.17 -13.33 5.17
C HIS A 30 -1.87 -14.83 4.99
N GLY A 31 -0.77 -15.33 5.57
CA GLY A 31 -0.44 -16.75 5.59
C GLY A 31 -1.48 -17.62 6.30
N GLU A 32 -2.16 -17.06 7.31
CA GLU A 32 -3.27 -17.72 8.03
C GLU A 32 -4.64 -17.56 7.33
N GLY A 33 -4.71 -16.89 6.17
CA GLY A 33 -5.97 -16.64 5.46
C GLY A 33 -6.88 -15.59 6.10
N LYS A 34 -6.37 -14.80 7.06
CA LYS A 34 -7.11 -13.75 7.80
C LYS A 34 -6.93 -12.34 7.21
N ALA A 35 -5.98 -12.18 6.29
CA ALA A 35 -5.81 -10.97 5.49
C ALA A 35 -5.95 -11.28 3.99
N MET A 36 -6.53 -10.33 3.25
CA MET A 36 -6.73 -10.41 1.81
C MET A 36 -5.70 -9.56 1.09
N ASN A 37 -4.95 -10.16 0.17
CA ASN A 37 -4.12 -9.43 -0.78
C ASN A 37 -4.57 -9.82 -2.20
N ARG A 38 -5.08 -8.86 -2.97
CA ARG A 38 -5.55 -9.14 -4.33
C ARG A 38 -4.42 -8.93 -5.32
N PRO A 39 -4.41 -9.68 -6.45
CA PRO A 39 -3.45 -9.45 -7.50
C PRO A 39 -3.46 -7.97 -7.91
N ARG A 40 -2.26 -7.40 -8.05
CA ARG A 40 -2.07 -6.04 -8.53
C ARG A 40 -2.82 -5.86 -9.86
N GLN A 41 -3.70 -4.88 -9.90
CA GLN A 41 -4.39 -4.47 -11.12
C GLN A 41 -3.52 -3.46 -11.87
N ARG A 42 -3.53 -3.54 -13.19
CA ARG A 42 -2.70 -2.70 -14.06
C ARG A 42 -3.51 -2.16 -15.22
N VAL A 43 -3.33 -0.89 -15.53
CA VAL A 43 -3.95 -0.22 -16.69
C VAL A 43 -2.86 0.48 -17.49
N LEU A 44 -2.70 0.09 -18.76
CA LEU A 44 -1.79 0.75 -19.69
C LEU A 44 -2.51 1.89 -20.40
N ALA A 45 -1.94 3.10 -20.32
CA ALA A 45 -2.39 4.30 -21.03
C ALA A 45 -1.20 4.92 -21.77
N GLY A 46 -1.07 4.60 -23.05
CA GLY A 46 0.11 4.96 -23.84
C GLY A 46 1.38 4.34 -23.25
N ASN A 47 2.36 5.18 -22.90
CA ASN A 47 3.62 4.75 -22.27
C ASN A 47 3.56 4.76 -20.73
N THR A 48 2.39 4.97 -20.13
CA THR A 48 2.21 5.02 -18.67
C THR A 48 1.39 3.83 -18.19
N MET A 49 1.86 3.16 -17.15
CA MET A 49 1.14 2.08 -16.47
C MET A 49 0.66 2.58 -15.10
N LEU A 50 -0.65 2.54 -14.86
CA LEU A 50 -1.22 2.66 -13.51
C LEU A 50 -1.16 1.30 -12.82
N HIS A 51 -0.67 1.28 -11.57
CA HIS A 51 -0.67 0.10 -10.70
C HIS A 51 -1.60 0.37 -9.52
N VAL A 52 -2.52 -0.56 -9.25
CA VAL A 52 -3.40 -0.52 -8.07
C VAL A 52 -3.22 -1.82 -7.30
N LEU A 53 -2.89 -1.70 -6.01
CA LEU A 53 -2.61 -2.82 -5.11
C LEU A 53 -3.62 -2.80 -3.96
N PRO A 54 -4.80 -3.44 -4.11
CA PRO A 54 -5.82 -3.47 -3.07
C PRO A 54 -5.60 -4.63 -2.08
N ALA A 55 -5.75 -4.34 -0.79
CA ALA A 55 -5.62 -5.32 0.29
C ALA A 55 -6.49 -4.97 1.51
N ALA A 56 -6.74 -5.96 2.37
CA ALA A 56 -7.45 -5.80 3.64
C ALA A 56 -6.80 -6.64 4.74
N VAL A 57 -6.72 -6.09 5.95
CA VAL A 57 -6.30 -6.78 7.18
C VAL A 57 -7.46 -6.69 8.15
N LEU A 58 -8.21 -7.79 8.30
CA LEU A 58 -9.50 -7.78 8.98
C LEU A 58 -9.37 -7.60 10.49
N SER A 59 -8.34 -8.20 11.12
CA SER A 59 -8.07 -8.06 12.56
C SER A 59 -7.86 -6.59 12.97
N ALA A 60 -7.21 -5.83 12.11
CA ALA A 60 -6.88 -4.42 12.30
C ALA A 60 -8.03 -3.50 11.88
N GLY A 61 -9.10 -4.04 11.28
CA GLY A 61 -10.18 -3.25 10.69
C GLY A 61 -9.64 -2.28 9.63
N ARG A 62 -8.71 -2.73 8.78
CA ARG A 62 -8.08 -1.91 7.74
C ARG A 62 -8.37 -2.46 6.34
N LEU A 63 -8.80 -1.57 5.45
CA LEU A 63 -9.00 -1.80 4.02
C LEU A 63 -8.34 -0.63 3.28
N GLY A 64 -7.55 -0.92 2.25
CA GLY A 64 -6.86 0.13 1.53
C GLY A 64 -6.27 -0.32 0.21
N LEU A 65 -5.60 0.62 -0.45
CA LEU A 65 -4.86 0.37 -1.67
C LEU A 65 -3.62 1.25 -1.73
N LYS A 66 -2.61 0.78 -2.46
CA LYS A 66 -1.53 1.63 -2.98
C LYS A 66 -1.75 1.84 -4.47
N ALA A 67 -1.73 3.10 -4.91
CA ALA A 67 -1.80 3.48 -6.32
C ALA A 67 -0.56 4.26 -6.71
N TYR A 68 0.03 3.92 -7.86
CA TYR A 68 1.18 4.64 -8.40
C TYR A 68 1.27 4.42 -9.91
N THR A 69 2.06 5.25 -10.59
CA THR A 69 2.32 5.07 -12.03
C THR A 69 3.77 4.76 -12.32
N THR A 70 4.02 4.10 -13.45
CA THR A 70 5.34 3.97 -14.05
C THR A 70 5.30 4.37 -15.50
N GLY A 71 6.27 5.15 -15.97
CA GLY A 71 6.41 5.55 -17.37
C GLY A 71 7.88 5.76 -17.77
N PRO A 72 8.16 6.46 -18.88
CA PRO A 72 9.53 6.69 -19.35
C PRO A 72 10.43 7.39 -18.33
N GLY A 73 9.84 8.19 -17.43
CA GLY A 73 10.53 8.87 -16.33
C GLY A 73 10.63 8.06 -15.03
N GLY A 74 10.33 6.76 -15.05
CA GLY A 74 10.35 5.90 -13.87
C GLY A 74 9.02 5.84 -13.11
N ALA A 75 9.09 5.42 -11.85
CA ALA A 75 7.93 5.32 -10.96
C ALA A 75 7.59 6.68 -10.33
N ARG A 76 6.30 7.00 -10.24
CA ARG A 76 5.77 8.14 -9.50
C ARG A 76 4.79 7.67 -8.44
N PHE A 77 5.12 7.98 -7.19
CA PHE A 77 4.30 7.73 -6.01
C PHE A 77 3.66 9.05 -5.56
N TRP A 78 2.47 8.96 -4.98
CA TRP A 78 1.70 10.07 -4.43
C TRP A 78 1.02 9.63 -3.14
#